data_AF-A0A7C6HXX6-F1
#
_entry.id   AF-A0A7C6HXX6-F1
#
_cell.length_a   1.000
_cell.length_b   1.000
_cell.length_c   1.000
_cell.angle_alpha   90.00
_cell.angle_beta   90.00
_cell.angle_gamma   90.00
#
_symmetry.space_group_name_H-M   'P 1'
#
loop_
_entity.id
_entity.type
_entity.pdbx_description
1 polymer ?
#
loop_
_entity_poly.entity_id
_entity_poly.type
_entity_poly.pdbx_seq_one_letter_code
_entity_poly.pdbx_strand_id
1 'polypeptide(L)'
;MARKTLTPTTIVDNGIFYEIDSTTNGLAVSANNDEFEFVFDQRDDKYILFANNANSSTDATLTVYKGDGVFGGADAVLTVPKGESGIFALDSGRHMFVSGTDKGKVIIKCSLKDDVTLSVFTKQF
;
A
#
# COMPACT_ATOMS: atom_id res chain seq x y z
N MET A 1 13.10 11.09 4.33
CA MET A 1 12.00 11.89 3.74
C MET A 1 10.78 11.67 4.61
N ALA A 2 9.84 12.63 4.68
CA ALA A 2 8.60 12.40 5.41
C ALA A 2 7.76 11.34 4.68
N ARG A 3 7.19 10.37 5.40
CA ARG A 3 6.31 9.38 4.80
C ARG A 3 5.01 10.03 4.36
N LYS A 4 4.46 9.58 3.25
CA LYS A 4 3.18 10.05 2.73
C LYS A 4 2.05 9.18 3.26
N THR A 5 0.91 9.77 3.60
CA THR A 5 -0.24 9.02 4.10
C THR A 5 -1.13 8.56 2.95
N LEU A 6 -1.37 7.25 2.86
CA LEU A 6 -2.41 6.67 2.01
C LEU A 6 -3.73 6.68 2.80
N THR A 7 -4.82 7.03 2.13
CA THR A 7 -6.16 6.97 2.71
C THR A 7 -6.86 5.72 2.17
N PRO A 8 -7.15 4.72 3.03
CA PRO A 8 -7.87 3.54 2.57
C PRO A 8 -9.28 3.87 2.10
N THR A 9 -9.66 3.36 0.93
CA THR A 9 -11.03 3.40 0.43
C THR A 9 -11.82 2.23 1.01
N THR A 10 -12.92 2.50 1.69
CA THR A 10 -13.82 1.45 2.16
C THR A 10 -14.82 1.09 1.07
N ILE A 11 -14.82 -0.18 0.66
CA ILE A 11 -15.84 -0.77 -0.21
C ILE A 11 -17.05 -1.08 0.67
N VAL A 12 -18.11 -0.29 0.49
CA VAL A 12 -19.33 -0.34 1.32
C VAL A 12 -20.41 -1.22 0.71
N ASP A 13 -20.48 -1.32 -0.62
CA ASP A 13 -21.55 -2.05 -1.32
C ASP A 13 -20.98 -2.96 -2.41
N ASN A 14 -21.52 -4.18 -2.49
CA ASN A 14 -21.19 -5.10 -3.57
C ASN A 14 -21.94 -4.69 -4.85
N GLY A 15 -21.28 -4.79 -6.00
CA GLY A 15 -21.91 -4.51 -7.30
C GLY A 15 -21.84 -3.04 -7.75
N ILE A 16 -21.09 -2.20 -7.03
CA ILE A 16 -20.79 -0.82 -7.42
C ILE A 16 -19.35 -0.72 -7.94
N PHE A 17 -19.13 0.14 -8.94
CA PHE A 17 -17.80 0.47 -9.43
C PHE A 17 -17.13 1.52 -8.54
N TYR A 18 -15.84 1.31 -8.27
CA TYR A 18 -14.99 2.28 -7.60
C TYR A 18 -13.91 2.72 -8.59
N GLU A 19 -13.79 4.02 -8.80
CA GLU A 19 -12.74 4.59 -9.64
C GLU A 19 -11.47 4.82 -8.81
N ILE A 20 -10.32 4.66 -9.46
CA ILE A 20 -9.02 5.01 -8.90
C ILE A 20 -8.61 6.32 -9.55
N ASP A 21 -8.72 7.43 -8.81
CA ASP A 21 -8.25 8.73 -9.25
C ASP A 21 -7.10 9.25 -8.36
N SER A 22 -6.21 10.06 -8.93
CA SER A 22 -5.00 10.53 -8.27
C SER A 22 -5.21 11.54 -7.12
N THR A 23 -6.45 11.96 -6.92
CA THR A 23 -6.89 13.00 -5.98
C THR A 23 -7.63 12.39 -4.79
N THR A 24 -8.34 11.27 -4.97
CA THR A 24 -9.09 10.60 -3.92
C THR A 24 -8.36 9.39 -3.34
N ASN A 25 -7.74 8.54 -4.17
CA ASN A 25 -7.21 7.25 -3.71
C ASN A 25 -5.93 6.77 -4.43
N GLY A 26 -5.46 7.43 -5.48
CA GLY A 26 -4.28 7.10 -6.28
C GLY A 26 -3.08 7.98 -5.98
N LEU A 27 -2.43 7.78 -4.85
CA LEU A 27 -1.34 8.66 -4.45
C LEU A 27 -0.08 8.41 -5.29
N ALA A 28 0.41 9.47 -5.94
CA ALA A 28 1.59 9.39 -6.80
C ALA A 28 2.89 9.28 -6.00
N VAL A 29 3.78 8.41 -6.47
CA VAL A 29 5.17 8.35 -6.06
C VAL A 29 5.92 9.50 -6.72
N SER A 30 6.58 10.36 -5.93
CA SER A 30 7.21 11.60 -6.44
C SER A 30 8.73 11.62 -6.27
N ALA A 31 9.29 10.64 -5.57
CA ALA A 31 10.72 10.45 -5.45
C ALA A 31 11.07 8.96 -5.34
N ASN A 32 12.32 8.63 -5.67
CA ASN A 32 12.83 7.27 -5.53
C ASN A 32 12.86 6.90 -4.06
N ASN A 33 12.47 5.68 -3.73
CA ASN A 33 12.43 5.19 -2.35
C ASN A 33 11.47 5.98 -1.45
N ASP A 34 10.45 6.60 -2.02
CA ASP A 34 9.35 7.19 -1.25
C ASP A 34 8.71 6.11 -0.37
N GLU A 35 8.39 6.52 0.86
CA GLU A 35 7.68 5.70 1.82
C GLU A 35 6.27 6.22 2.05
N PHE A 36 5.36 5.28 2.20
CA PHE A 36 3.93 5.47 2.38
C PHE A 36 3.49 4.76 3.63
N GLU A 37 2.48 5.31 4.31
CA GLU A 37 1.89 4.70 5.48
C GLU A 37 0.36 4.85 5.48
N PHE A 38 -0.31 3.90 6.10
CA PHE A 38 -1.70 4.06 6.53
C PHE A 38 -1.94 3.25 7.80
N VAL A 39 -3.04 3.56 8.49
CA VAL A 39 -3.42 2.92 9.76
C VAL A 39 -4.39 1.78 9.48
N PHE A 40 -4.13 0.60 10.06
CA PHE A 40 -5.16 -0.45 10.14
C PHE A 40 -6.20 -0.04 11.17
N ASP A 41 -7.48 -0.11 10.81
CA ASP A 41 -8.56 0.32 11.70
C ASP A 41 -8.67 -0.59 12.93
N GLN A 42 -8.52 -1.92 12.74
CA GLN A 42 -8.63 -2.92 13.79
C GLN A 42 -7.61 -4.07 13.62
N ARG A 43 -7.59 -4.97 14.62
CA ARG A 43 -6.86 -6.25 14.54
C ARG A 43 -7.61 -7.21 13.62
N ASP A 44 -6.85 -8.08 12.95
CA ASP A 44 -7.34 -9.09 12.00
C ASP A 44 -7.93 -8.50 10.70
N ASP A 45 -7.78 -7.19 10.50
CA ASP A 45 -8.20 -6.55 9.26
C ASP A 45 -7.32 -6.93 8.07
N LYS A 46 -7.97 -6.94 6.90
CA LYS A 46 -7.35 -7.22 5.62
C LYS A 46 -7.60 -6.08 4.66
N TYR A 47 -6.53 -5.61 4.04
CA TYR A 47 -6.55 -4.53 3.06
C TYR A 47 -5.98 -5.03 1.74
N ILE A 48 -6.27 -4.32 0.67
CA ILE A 48 -5.70 -4.56 -0.66
C ILE A 48 -4.90 -3.33 -1.04
N LEU A 49 -3.60 -3.51 -1.26
CA LEU A 49 -2.77 -2.53 -1.94
C LEU A 49 -2.86 -2.78 -3.44
N PHE A 50 -3.31 -1.78 -4.17
CA PHE A 50 -3.25 -1.72 -5.62
C PHE A 50 -2.13 -0.76 -6.02
N ALA A 51 -1.33 -1.17 -7.00
CA ALA A 51 -0.27 -0.35 -7.56
C ALA A 51 -0.34 -0.36 -9.07
N ASN A 52 -0.34 0.82 -9.67
CA ASN A 52 -0.28 0.98 -11.11
C ASN A 52 1.07 1.60 -11.50
N ASN A 53 1.82 0.91 -12.34
CA ASN A 53 3.09 1.38 -12.89
C ASN A 53 2.88 1.78 -14.36
N ALA A 54 2.59 3.06 -14.59
CA ALA A 54 2.45 3.63 -15.92
C ALA A 54 3.80 3.93 -16.60
N ASN A 55 4.94 3.61 -15.96
CA ASN A 55 6.25 3.87 -16.54
C ASN A 55 6.44 3.04 -17.81
N SER A 56 7.06 3.64 -18.84
CA SER A 56 7.25 3.00 -20.14
C SER A 56 8.50 2.12 -20.23
N SER A 57 9.42 2.23 -19.26
CA SER A 57 10.79 1.72 -19.41
C SER A 57 11.31 0.93 -18.21
N THR A 58 10.76 1.15 -17.01
CA THR A 58 11.33 0.65 -15.76
C THR A 58 10.28 -0.04 -14.90
N ASP A 59 10.63 -1.20 -14.34
CA ASP A 59 9.79 -1.91 -13.38
C ASP A 59 9.85 -1.20 -12.01
N ALA A 60 8.72 -1.14 -11.32
CA ALA A 60 8.65 -0.62 -9.96
C ALA A 60 8.75 -1.77 -8.96
N THR A 61 9.54 -1.61 -7.90
CA THR A 61 9.58 -2.57 -6.79
C THR A 61 8.93 -1.95 -5.56
N LEU A 62 7.90 -2.61 -5.06
CA LEU A 62 7.23 -2.28 -3.81
C LEU A 62 7.72 -3.19 -2.70
N THR A 63 8.11 -2.60 -1.58
CA THR A 63 8.45 -3.31 -0.35
C THR A 63 7.46 -2.94 0.72
N VAL A 64 6.67 -3.90 1.17
CA VAL A 64 5.85 -3.76 2.37
C VAL A 64 6.69 -4.24 3.53
N TYR A 65 7.03 -3.34 4.46
CA TYR A 65 7.82 -3.73 5.61
C TYR A 65 7.03 -4.69 6.50
N LYS A 66 7.74 -5.66 7.07
CA LYS A 66 7.17 -6.50 8.10
C LYS A 66 6.74 -5.66 9.30
N GLY A 67 5.64 -6.06 9.94
CA GLY A 67 5.29 -5.56 11.26
C GLY A 67 6.26 -6.10 12.33
N ASP A 68 6.17 -5.53 13.53
CA ASP A 68 6.91 -5.96 14.73
C ASP A 68 6.09 -6.88 15.65
N GLY A 69 4.93 -7.36 15.15
CA GLY A 69 4.07 -8.33 15.84
C GLY A 69 4.61 -9.77 15.80
N VAL A 70 3.95 -10.66 16.55
CA VAL A 70 4.37 -12.08 16.70
C VAL A 70 4.34 -12.86 15.37
N PHE A 71 3.48 -12.46 14.43
CA PHE A 71 3.40 -13.07 13.10
C PHE A 71 4.23 -12.33 12.03
N GLY A 72 5.06 -11.36 12.44
CA GLY A 72 5.97 -10.64 11.57
C GLY A 72 7.02 -11.57 10.95
N GLY A 73 7.06 -11.62 9.61
CA GLY A 73 7.97 -12.47 8.85
C GLY A 73 9.19 -11.71 8.31
N ALA A 74 9.44 -11.82 7.01
CA ALA A 74 10.31 -10.92 6.26
C ALA A 74 9.48 -9.84 5.56
N ASP A 75 10.12 -8.78 5.08
CA ASP A 75 9.47 -7.80 4.22
C ASP A 75 8.88 -8.48 2.99
N ALA A 76 7.68 -8.08 2.60
CA ALA A 76 7.07 -8.57 1.37
C ALA A 76 7.50 -7.68 0.19
N VAL A 77 7.87 -8.31 -0.92
CA VAL A 77 8.35 -7.60 -2.11
C VAL A 77 7.48 -7.97 -3.30
N LEU A 78 7.00 -6.96 -4.01
CA LEU A 78 6.27 -7.09 -5.27
C LEU A 78 6.97 -6.25 -6.34
N THR A 79 7.36 -6.89 -7.45
CA THR A 79 7.78 -6.18 -8.65
C THR A 79 6.55 -5.98 -9.54
N VAL A 80 6.24 -4.72 -9.84
CA VAL A 80 5.19 -4.31 -10.78
C VAL A 80 5.88 -3.97 -12.10
N PRO A 81 5.71 -4.79 -13.14
CA PRO A 81 6.34 -4.54 -14.43
C PRO A 81 5.93 -3.19 -15.01
N LYS A 82 6.78 -2.62 -15.86
CA LYS A 82 6.48 -1.40 -16.61
C LYS A 82 5.18 -1.54 -17.42
N GLY A 83 4.31 -0.54 -17.35
CA GLY A 83 3.02 -0.50 -18.03
C GLY A 83 1.95 -1.43 -17.44
N GLU A 84 2.23 -2.09 -16.31
CA GLU A 84 1.33 -3.06 -15.69
C GLU A 84 0.84 -2.59 -14.32
N SER A 85 -0.14 -3.32 -13.78
CA SER A 85 -0.63 -3.13 -12.41
C SER A 85 -0.40 -4.38 -11.55
N GLY A 86 -0.24 -4.16 -10.26
CA GLY A 86 -0.04 -5.21 -9.25
C GLY A 86 -1.00 -5.06 -8.09
N ILE A 87 -1.33 -6.19 -7.46
CA ILE A 87 -2.19 -6.26 -6.29
C ILE A 87 -1.47 -7.03 -5.19
N PHE A 88 -1.54 -6.53 -3.95
CA PHE A 88 -1.03 -7.21 -2.78
C PHE A 88 -2.07 -7.21 -1.65
N ALA A 89 -2.35 -8.39 -1.11
CA ALA A 89 -3.22 -8.53 0.05
C ALA A 89 -2.42 -8.28 1.33
N LEU A 90 -2.81 -7.24 2.06
CA LEU A 90 -2.24 -6.83 3.33
C LEU A 90 -3.02 -7.44 4.49
N ASP A 91 -2.30 -8.09 5.40
CA ASP A 91 -2.84 -8.63 6.65
C ASP A 91 -2.22 -7.86 7.84
N SER A 92 -3.09 -7.33 8.71
CA SER A 92 -2.67 -6.59 9.91
C SER A 92 -1.76 -7.41 10.83
N GLY A 93 -1.98 -8.73 10.96
CA GLY A 93 -1.14 -9.58 11.81
C GLY A 93 0.32 -9.65 11.36
N ARG A 94 0.58 -9.48 10.05
CA ARG A 94 1.93 -9.60 9.46
C ARG A 94 2.63 -8.27 9.24
N HIS A 95 1.87 -7.22 8.92
CA HIS A 95 2.43 -5.95 8.43
C HIS A 95 2.13 -4.75 9.33
N MET A 96 1.27 -4.89 10.35
CA MET A 96 1.00 -3.81 11.30
C MET A 96 2.11 -3.74 12.36
N PHE A 97 2.60 -2.54 12.62
CA PHE A 97 3.42 -2.27 13.80
C PHE A 97 2.52 -2.21 15.05
N VAL A 98 2.81 -2.99 16.07
CA VAL A 98 2.06 -3.09 17.34
C VAL A 98 2.67 -2.22 18.45
N SER A 99 3.87 -1.69 18.25
CA SER A 99 4.59 -0.86 19.23
C SER A 99 5.33 0.33 18.60
N GLY A 100 5.87 1.21 19.46
CA GLY A 100 6.68 2.35 19.02
C GLY A 100 5.89 3.47 18.32
N THR A 101 6.61 4.33 17.61
CA THR A 101 6.08 5.52 16.92
C THR A 101 5.17 5.17 15.75
N ASP A 102 5.38 3.99 15.13
CA ASP A 102 4.63 3.53 13.96
C ASP A 102 3.45 2.63 14.33
N LYS A 103 3.11 2.53 15.62
CA LYS A 103 2.03 1.69 16.11
C LYS A 103 0.71 1.93 15.36
N GLY A 104 0.08 0.84 14.94
CA GLY A 104 -1.17 0.79 14.17
C GLY A 104 -0.96 0.93 12.66
N LYS A 105 0.25 1.22 12.20
CA LYS A 105 0.52 1.52 10.79
C LYS A 105 1.10 0.34 10.04
N VAL A 106 0.97 0.38 8.72
CA VAL A 106 1.83 -0.33 7.78
C VAL A 106 2.71 0.68 7.06
N ILE A 107 3.90 0.24 6.63
CA ILE A 107 4.83 1.05 5.86
C ILE A 107 5.11 0.35 4.53
N ILE A 108 5.01 1.10 3.45
CA ILE A 108 5.21 0.64 2.08
C ILE A 108 6.24 1.54 1.42
N LYS A 109 7.24 0.97 0.78
CA LYS A 109 8.27 1.70 0.05
C LYS A 109 8.18 1.39 -1.44
N CYS A 110 8.30 2.41 -2.28
CA CYS A 110 8.42 2.25 -3.73
C CYS A 110 9.81 2.63 -4.21
N SER A 111 10.47 1.75 -4.96
CA SER A 111 11.83 1.98 -5.46
C SER A 111 11.90 3.04 -6.57
N LEU A 112 10.82 3.20 -7.33
CA LEU A 112 10.77 4.02 -8.54
C LEU A 112 10.06 5.36 -8.27
N LYS A 113 10.61 6.45 -8.78
CA LYS A 113 9.96 7.76 -8.82
C LYS A 113 9.03 7.88 -10.03
N ASP A 114 7.99 8.70 -9.89
CA ASP A 114 7.09 9.13 -10.95
C ASP A 114 6.38 7.94 -11.64
N ASP A 115 5.26 8.19 -12.33
CA ASP A 115 4.46 7.20 -13.06
C ASP A 115 3.96 5.98 -12.27
N VAL A 116 4.19 5.91 -10.96
CA VAL A 116 3.65 4.91 -10.06
C VAL A 116 2.61 5.56 -9.16
N THR A 117 1.45 4.92 -9.07
CA THR A 117 0.37 5.32 -8.15
C THR A 117 0.02 4.17 -7.24
N LEU A 118 -0.23 4.47 -5.96
CA LEU A 118 -0.61 3.52 -4.94
C LEU A 118 -2.00 3.83 -4.40
N SER A 119 -2.80 2.78 -4.23
CA SER A 119 -4.16 2.86 -3.70
C SER A 119 -4.39 1.73 -2.72
N VAL A 120 -5.18 1.99 -1.67
CA VAL A 120 -5.47 1.00 -0.64
C VAL A 120 -6.97 0.87 -0.49
N PHE A 121 -7.45 -0.36 -0.46
CA PHE A 121 -8.86 -0.68 -0.30
C PHE A 121 -9.07 -1.58 0.91
N THR A 122 -10.21 -1.44 1.56
CA THR A 122 -10.71 -2.37 2.56
C THR A 122 -12.17 -2.69 2.28
N LYS A 123 -12.64 -3.83 2.80
CA LYS A 123 -14.05 -4.17 2.75
C LYS A 123 -14.64 -4.05 4.15
N GLN A 124 -15.71 -3.28 4.29
CA GLN A 124 -16.50 -3.30 5.50
C GLN A 124 -17.33 -4.59 5.50
N PHE A 125 -17.13 -5.44 6.50
CA PHE A 125 -17.94 -6.64 6.74
C PHE A 125 -19.06 -6.36 7.74
#